data_AF-A0A1Y4A083-F1
#
_entry.id   AF-A0A1Y4A083-F1
#
_cell.length_a   1.000
_cell.length_b   1.000
_cell.length_c   1.000
_cell.angle_alpha   90.00
_cell.angle_beta   90.00
_cell.angle_gamma   90.00
#
_symmetry.space_group_name_H-M   'P 1'
#
loop_
_entity.id
_entity.type
_entity.pdbx_description
1 polymer ?
#
loop_
_entity_poly.entity_id
_entity_poly.type
_entity_poly.pdbx_seq_one_letter_code
_entity_poly.pdbx_strand_id
1 'polypeptide(L)'
;MKILWVSNIIFPEACQKLNITAPVVGGWMQSAAKSLIELNKDIKLAVISLYNGKALLKITDFPILYYLIPNKKGNQIYNPQLEKFFSQIEKDFNPDIIHIHGSEYPHSLACAKACTNKNIIVSIQGLVSTYYYYYYYYWGGIQIKDIKKFRTFRDFIRHDDLISQQKKNATKRRV
;
A
#
# COMPACT_ATOMS: atom_id res chain seq x y z
N MET A 1 21.65 6.27 9.11
CA MET A 1 21.06 5.85 7.81
C MET A 1 19.63 6.37 7.69
N LYS A 2 19.22 6.87 6.53
CA LYS A 2 17.87 7.37 6.26
C LYS A 2 17.10 6.38 5.39
N ILE A 3 15.96 5.93 5.88
CA ILE A 3 15.11 4.96 5.18
C ILE A 3 13.76 5.61 4.91
N LEU A 4 13.30 5.54 3.65
CA LEU A 4 12.00 6.03 3.23
C LEU A 4 11.08 4.86 2.92
N TRP A 5 10.09 4.63 3.78
CA TRP A 5 9.07 3.62 3.57
C TRP A 5 7.92 4.16 2.72
N VAL A 6 7.48 3.38 1.75
CA VAL A 6 6.22 3.61 1.04
C VAL A 6 5.20 2.62 1.58
N SER A 7 4.14 3.14 2.19
CA SER A 7 3.11 2.34 2.86
C SER A 7 1.75 2.54 2.20
N ASN A 8 1.00 1.44 2.10
CA ASN A 8 -0.39 1.43 1.65
C ASN A 8 -1.39 1.81 2.76
N ILE A 9 -0.94 1.97 4.00
CA ILE A 9 -1.74 2.45 5.14
C ILE A 9 -1.14 3.70 5.76
N ILE A 10 -1.98 4.53 6.37
CA ILE A 10 -1.55 5.61 7.27
C ILE A 10 -1.37 4.99 8.66
N PHE A 11 -0.24 5.26 9.32
CA PHE A 11 -0.01 4.72 10.66
C PHE A 11 -0.90 5.42 11.70
N PRO A 12 -1.36 4.70 12.74
CA PRO A 12 -2.24 5.23 13.79
C PRO A 12 -1.84 6.56 14.41
N GLU A 13 -0.53 6.82 14.60
CA GLU A 13 -0.04 8.10 15.16
C GLU A 13 -0.34 9.29 14.23
N ALA A 14 -0.10 9.11 12.92
CA ALA A 14 -0.45 10.10 11.91
C ALA A 14 -1.98 10.25 11.78
N CYS A 15 -2.75 9.16 11.94
CA CYS A 15 -4.22 9.21 11.98
C CYS A 15 -4.73 10.04 13.16
N GLN A 16 -4.15 9.89 14.35
CA GLN A 16 -4.51 10.66 15.54
C GLN A 16 -4.28 12.16 15.31
N LYS A 17 -3.13 12.53 14.73
CA LYS A 17 -2.84 13.94 14.39
C LYS A 17 -3.83 14.52 13.37
N LEU A 18 -4.32 13.69 12.45
CA LEU A 18 -5.30 14.06 11.43
C LEU A 18 -6.76 14.00 11.90
N ASN A 19 -7.03 13.52 13.12
CA ASN A 19 -8.36 13.24 13.63
C ASN A 19 -9.19 12.33 12.69
N ILE A 20 -8.56 11.29 12.16
CA ILE A 20 -9.21 10.27 11.31
C ILE A 20 -9.14 8.89 11.96
N THR A 21 -10.07 8.01 11.59
CA THR A 21 -10.06 6.62 12.05
C THR A 21 -8.85 5.87 11.51
N ALA A 22 -8.10 5.23 12.41
CA ALA A 22 -6.96 4.42 12.05
C ALA A 22 -7.40 3.15 11.29
N PRO A 23 -6.62 2.69 10.29
CA PRO A 23 -6.91 1.44 9.62
C PRO A 23 -6.74 0.25 10.57
N VAL A 24 -7.68 -0.70 10.51
CA VAL A 24 -7.63 -1.96 11.29
C VAL A 24 -6.75 -3.04 10.66
N VAL A 25 -6.13 -2.72 9.51
CA VAL A 25 -5.28 -3.63 8.73
C VAL A 25 -3.85 -3.09 8.65
N GLY A 26 -2.88 -3.99 8.51
CA GLY A 26 -1.48 -3.62 8.33
C GLY A 26 -0.77 -3.13 9.59
N GLY A 27 -1.33 -3.36 10.79
CA GLY A 27 -0.71 -2.98 12.06
C GLY A 27 0.71 -3.51 12.25
N TRP A 28 1.03 -4.67 11.66
CA TRP A 28 2.38 -5.23 11.66
C TRP A 28 3.43 -4.28 11.01
N MET A 29 3.06 -3.43 10.04
CA MET A 29 3.98 -2.44 9.46
C MET A 29 4.38 -1.40 10.50
N GLN A 30 3.42 -0.90 11.27
CA GLN A 30 3.73 0.06 12.33
C GLN A 30 4.60 -0.58 13.41
N SER A 31 4.27 -1.80 13.85
CA SER A 31 5.09 -2.53 14.82
C SER A 31 6.52 -2.74 14.31
N ALA A 32 6.69 -3.16 13.06
CA ALA A 32 8.00 -3.35 12.45
C ALA A 32 8.79 -2.02 12.35
N ALA A 33 8.12 -0.93 11.95
CA ALA A 33 8.74 0.39 11.88
C ALA A 33 9.22 0.87 13.26
N LYS A 34 8.40 0.69 14.30
CA LYS A 34 8.76 1.04 15.68
C LYS A 34 9.94 0.21 16.18
N SER A 35 9.88 -1.11 16.03
CA SER A 35 10.99 -1.98 16.44
C SER A 35 12.29 -1.64 15.70
N LEU A 36 12.21 -1.28 14.41
CA LEU A 36 13.38 -0.89 13.62
C LEU A 36 14.11 0.32 14.22
N ILE A 37 13.39 1.39 14.54
CA ILE A 37 13.99 2.60 15.13
C ILE A 37 14.32 2.45 16.62
N GLU A 38 13.63 1.55 17.31
CA GLU A 38 13.93 1.24 18.72
C GLU A 38 15.25 0.51 18.86
N LEU A 39 15.48 -0.52 18.02
CA LEU A 39 16.68 -1.34 18.01
C LEU A 39 17.89 -0.65 17.35
N ASN A 40 17.65 0.33 16.46
CA ASN A 40 18.72 1.00 15.70
C ASN A 40 18.58 2.52 15.78
N LYS A 41 19.25 3.14 16.76
CA LYS A 41 19.14 4.59 17.04
C LYS A 41 19.68 5.48 15.92
N ASP A 42 20.56 4.96 15.07
CA ASP A 42 21.15 5.71 13.95
C ASP A 42 20.25 5.72 12.71
N ILE A 43 19.13 4.99 12.73
CA ILE A 43 18.16 4.98 11.64
C ILE A 43 17.19 6.14 11.81
N LYS A 44 17.10 6.98 10.77
CA LYS A 44 16.03 7.95 10.60
C LYS A 44 15.02 7.37 9.63
N LEU A 45 13.79 7.15 10.11
CA LEU A 45 12.72 6.57 9.31
C LEU A 45 11.70 7.65 8.91
N ALA A 46 11.37 7.67 7.62
CA ALA A 46 10.20 8.38 7.12
C ALA A 46 9.21 7.41 6.46
N VAL A 47 7.92 7.68 6.58
CA VAL A 47 6.84 6.88 5.99
C VAL A 47 6.00 7.77 5.09
N ILE A 48 5.85 7.34 3.84
CA ILE A 48 4.92 7.91 2.86
C ILE A 48 3.61 7.13 2.92
N SER A 49 2.49 7.84 2.93
CA SER A 49 1.16 7.24 2.79
C SER A 49 0.24 8.15 1.99
N LEU A 50 -0.83 7.59 1.43
CA LEU A 50 -1.84 8.37 0.73
C LEU A 50 -2.97 8.73 1.69
N TYR A 51 -3.51 9.95 1.58
CA TYR A 51 -4.63 10.40 2.41
C TYR A 51 -5.64 11.26 1.63
N ASN A 52 -6.84 11.41 2.18
CA ASN A 52 -7.90 12.23 1.59
C ASN A 52 -7.76 13.72 1.96
N GLY A 53 -6.64 14.32 1.57
CA GLY A 53 -6.37 15.74 1.76
C GLY A 53 -6.28 16.54 0.46
N LYS A 54 -5.82 17.78 0.58
CA LYS A 54 -5.70 18.72 -0.55
C LYS A 54 -4.25 19.01 -0.96
N ALA A 55 -3.29 18.83 -0.06
CA ALA A 55 -1.89 19.18 -0.27
C ALA A 55 -0.97 18.12 0.34
N LEU A 56 0.32 18.15 0.01
CA LEU A 56 1.31 17.33 0.70
C LEU A 56 1.40 17.79 2.17
N LEU A 57 1.24 16.86 3.10
CA LEU A 57 1.39 17.13 4.54
C LEU A 57 2.63 16.41 5.07
N LYS A 58 3.43 17.11 5.88
CA LYS A 58 4.59 16.57 6.60
C LYS A 58 4.31 16.65 8.10
N ILE A 59 4.41 15.53 8.81
CA ILE A 59 4.17 15.44 10.26
C ILE A 59 5.48 15.01 10.94
N THR A 60 6.00 15.86 11.82
CA THR A 60 7.31 15.71 12.48
C THR A 60 7.21 15.49 14.00
N ASP A 61 6.00 15.36 14.55
CA ASP A 61 5.76 15.29 16.01
C ASP A 61 6.20 13.95 16.64
N PHE A 62 6.64 12.98 15.83
CA PHE A 62 6.91 11.61 16.25
C PHE A 62 8.33 11.18 15.86
N PRO A 63 8.88 10.12 16.49
CA PRO A 63 10.17 9.55 16.08
C PRO A 63 10.23 9.14 14.60
N ILE A 64 9.08 8.78 14.02
CA ILE A 64 8.92 8.51 12.59
C ILE A 64 8.38 9.78 11.93
N LEU A 65 9.04 10.20 10.84
CA LEU A 65 8.57 11.30 10.00
C LEU A 65 7.49 10.80 9.04
N TYR A 66 6.36 11.51 8.93
CA TYR A 66 5.30 11.11 8.00
C TYR A 66 5.12 12.12 6.86
N TYR A 67 5.02 11.61 5.63
CA TYR A 67 4.61 12.35 4.45
C TYR A 67 3.29 11.81 3.92
N LEU A 68 2.27 12.65 3.86
CA LEU A 68 0.95 12.26 3.40
C LEU A 68 0.64 12.93 2.06
N ILE A 69 0.55 12.12 1.02
CA ILE A 69 0.30 12.56 -0.35
C ILE A 69 -1.22 12.60 -0.59
N PRO A 70 -1.77 13.73 -1.06
CA PRO A 70 -3.20 13.84 -1.31
C PRO A 70 -3.60 12.91 -2.46
N ASN A 71 -4.58 12.04 -2.24
CA ASN A 71 -5.11 11.15 -3.26
C ASN A 71 -6.64 11.08 -3.23
N LYS A 72 -7.29 11.70 -4.22
CA LYS A 72 -8.75 11.69 -4.39
C LYS A 72 -9.27 10.54 -5.27
N LYS A 73 -8.41 9.92 -6.09
CA LYS A 73 -8.80 8.89 -7.06
C LYS A 73 -8.81 7.47 -6.47
N GLY A 74 -8.55 7.35 -5.16
CA GLY A 74 -8.37 6.07 -4.48
C GLY A 74 -7.09 5.36 -4.90
N ASN A 75 -6.82 4.21 -4.29
CA ASN A 75 -5.51 3.52 -4.43
C ASN A 75 -5.47 2.51 -5.58
N GLN A 76 -6.46 2.52 -6.48
CA GLN A 76 -6.63 1.46 -7.50
C GLN A 76 -6.26 1.92 -8.92
N ILE A 77 -6.19 3.23 -9.16
CA ILE A 77 -5.93 3.80 -10.49
C ILE A 77 -4.62 4.56 -10.45
N TYR A 78 -3.76 4.34 -11.45
CA TYR A 78 -2.52 5.08 -11.58
C TYR A 78 -2.78 6.57 -11.76
N ASN A 79 -2.09 7.39 -10.98
CA ASN A 79 -2.15 8.84 -11.08
C ASN A 79 -0.74 9.41 -11.27
N PRO A 80 -0.37 9.86 -12.48
CA PRO A 80 0.95 10.45 -12.76
C PRO A 80 1.28 11.65 -11.87
N GLN A 81 0.28 12.34 -11.32
CA GLN A 81 0.52 13.47 -10.41
C GLN A 81 1.22 13.04 -9.11
N LEU A 82 1.12 11.76 -8.73
CA LEU A 82 1.83 11.23 -7.56
C LEU A 82 3.35 11.32 -7.72
N GLU A 83 3.86 11.20 -8.95
CA GLU A 83 5.30 11.25 -9.24
C GLU A 83 5.93 12.56 -8.76
N LYS A 84 5.23 13.70 -8.92
CA LYS A 84 5.71 15.00 -8.45
C LYS A 84 5.92 15.03 -6.94
N PHE A 85 5.00 14.43 -6.18
CA PHE A 85 5.11 14.35 -4.73
C PHE A 85 6.24 13.42 -4.30
N PHE A 86 6.40 12.27 -4.94
CA PHE A 86 7.51 11.35 -4.63
C PHE A 86 8.88 12.00 -4.90
N SER A 87 9.06 12.70 -6.01
CA SER A 87 10.32 13.44 -6.28
C SER A 87 10.55 14.56 -5.26
N GLN A 88 9.50 15.29 -4.86
CA GLN A 88 9.61 16.31 -3.82
C GLN A 88 10.04 15.72 -2.47
N ILE A 89 9.42 14.61 -2.06
CA ILE A 89 9.72 13.95 -0.78
C ILE A 89 11.12 13.34 -0.80
N GLU A 90 11.54 12.73 -1.92
CA GLU A 90 12.90 12.22 -2.07
C GLU A 90 13.94 13.32 -1.88
N LYS A 91 13.73 14.50 -2.51
CA LYS A 91 14.65 15.64 -2.37
C LYS A 91 14.68 16.20 -0.95
N ASP A 92 13.53 16.28 -0.29
CA ASP A 92 13.41 16.82 1.07
C ASP A 92 14.02 15.86 2.12
N PHE A 93 13.75 14.56 2.02
CA PHE A 93 14.24 13.59 3.00
C PHE A 93 15.67 13.12 2.68
N ASN A 94 16.02 13.01 1.40
CA ASN A 94 17.26 12.46 0.86
C ASN A 94 17.60 11.06 1.46
N PRO A 95 16.80 10.02 1.16
CA PRO A 95 17.01 8.69 1.73
C PRO A 95 18.22 7.97 1.15
N ASP A 96 18.85 7.13 1.97
CA ASP A 96 19.86 6.15 1.52
C ASP A 96 19.18 4.95 0.84
N ILE A 97 18.01 4.55 1.37
CA ILE A 97 17.20 3.41 0.91
C ILE A 97 15.73 3.80 0.84
N ILE A 98 15.05 3.37 -0.22
CA ILE A 98 13.59 3.42 -0.34
C ILE A 98 13.06 2.00 -0.19
N HIS A 99 12.10 1.78 0.71
CA HIS A 99 11.51 0.46 0.94
C HIS A 99 10.01 0.51 0.67
N ILE A 100 9.57 -0.21 -0.35
CA ILE A 100 8.19 -0.24 -0.81
C ILE A 100 7.46 -1.42 -0.18
N HIS A 101 6.34 -1.12 0.49
CA HIS A 101 5.32 -2.08 0.89
C HIS A 101 4.07 -1.86 0.01
N GLY A 102 3.41 -2.95 -0.38
CA GLY A 102 2.23 -2.87 -1.25
C GLY A 102 2.58 -2.65 -2.72
N SER A 103 3.49 -3.47 -3.26
CA SER A 103 3.92 -3.44 -4.67
C SER A 103 2.75 -3.48 -5.67
N GLU A 104 1.63 -4.07 -5.29
CA GLU A 104 0.39 -4.21 -6.06
C GLU A 104 -0.39 -2.91 -6.27
N TYR A 105 -0.05 -1.83 -5.56
CA TYR A 105 -0.76 -0.55 -5.67
C TYR A 105 -0.05 0.42 -6.63
N PRO A 106 -0.77 1.21 -7.45
CA PRO A 106 -0.15 2.10 -8.44
C PRO A 106 0.81 3.17 -7.89
N HIS A 107 0.73 3.49 -6.60
CA HIS A 107 1.64 4.44 -5.97
C HIS A 107 3.05 3.88 -5.79
N SER A 108 3.22 2.56 -5.70
CA SER A 108 4.53 1.90 -5.70
C SER A 108 5.27 2.18 -7.01
N LEU A 109 4.56 2.04 -8.14
CA LEU A 109 5.06 2.35 -9.48
C LEU A 109 5.39 3.83 -9.62
N ALA A 110 4.52 4.72 -9.11
CA ALA A 110 4.79 6.16 -9.14
C ALA A 110 6.05 6.53 -8.35
N CYS A 111 6.29 5.89 -7.20
CA CYS A 111 7.53 6.05 -6.43
C CYS A 111 8.74 5.58 -7.24
N ALA A 112 8.70 4.36 -7.77
CA ALA A 112 9.83 3.77 -8.51
C ALA A 112 10.20 4.58 -9.77
N LYS A 113 9.21 5.18 -10.45
CA LYS A 113 9.43 6.04 -11.62
C LYS A 113 9.99 7.41 -11.25
N ALA A 114 9.47 8.02 -10.18
CA ALA A 114 9.80 9.39 -9.81
C ALA A 114 11.12 9.53 -9.04
N CYS A 115 11.47 8.52 -8.25
CA CYS A 115 12.65 8.55 -7.40
C CYS A 115 13.93 8.28 -8.22
N THR A 116 14.93 9.12 -7.98
CA THR A 116 16.26 9.04 -8.56
C THR A 116 17.13 8.00 -7.86
N ASN A 117 16.97 7.81 -6.55
CA ASN A 117 17.63 6.77 -5.77
C ASN A 117 17.21 5.38 -6.28
N LYS A 118 18.19 4.55 -6.63
CA LYS A 118 17.99 3.20 -7.17
C LYS A 118 18.15 2.08 -6.13
N ASN A 119 18.52 2.42 -4.89
CA ASN A 119 18.52 1.51 -3.74
C ASN A 119 17.08 1.31 -3.23
N ILE A 120 16.25 0.70 -4.09
CA ILE A 120 14.85 0.41 -3.82
C ILE A 120 14.71 -1.05 -3.41
N ILE A 121 14.14 -1.29 -2.24
CA ILE A 121 13.78 -2.61 -1.73
C ILE A 121 12.27 -2.74 -1.82
N VAL A 122 11.76 -3.92 -2.19
CA VAL A 122 10.32 -4.19 -2.26
C VAL A 122 9.99 -5.39 -1.38
N SER A 123 9.06 -5.22 -0.44
CA SER A 123 8.48 -6.34 0.30
C SER A 123 7.21 -6.82 -0.37
N ILE A 124 7.26 -8.03 -0.91
CA ILE A 124 6.11 -8.69 -1.53
C ILE A 124 5.37 -9.49 -0.45
N GLN A 125 4.14 -9.06 -0.15
CA GLN A 125 3.28 -9.69 0.85
C GLN A 125 2.31 -10.64 0.16
N GLY A 126 2.80 -11.85 -0.14
CA GLY A 126 2.03 -12.89 -0.80
C GLY A 126 2.09 -12.81 -2.33
N LEU A 127 2.27 -13.98 -2.97
CA LEU A 127 2.34 -14.12 -4.42
C LEU A 127 0.96 -14.56 -4.95
N VAL A 128 0.06 -13.60 -5.12
CA VAL A 128 -1.33 -13.88 -5.52
C VAL A 128 -1.45 -14.35 -6.98
N SER A 129 -0.40 -14.18 -7.81
CA SER A 129 -0.35 -14.69 -9.19
C SER A 129 -0.38 -16.22 -9.22
N THR A 130 0.35 -16.90 -8.32
CA THR A 130 0.42 -18.36 -8.24
C THR A 130 -0.94 -18.97 -7.90
N TYR A 131 -1.71 -18.34 -7.00
CA TYR A 131 -3.06 -18.82 -6.65
C TYR A 131 -4.07 -18.66 -7.80
N TYR A 132 -3.89 -17.66 -8.66
CA TYR A 132 -4.85 -17.36 -9.73
C TYR A 132 -4.85 -18.39 -10.85
N TYR A 133 -3.67 -18.82 -11.32
CA TYR A 133 -3.57 -19.78 -12.44
C TYR A 133 -4.21 -21.12 -12.13
N TYR A 134 -4.35 -21.44 -10.84
CA TYR A 134 -4.98 -22.66 -10.38
C TYR A 134 -6.30 -22.31 -9.70
N TYR A 135 -7.39 -22.40 -10.46
CA TYR A 135 -8.77 -22.21 -9.99
C TYR A 135 -9.05 -22.91 -8.64
N TYR A 136 -8.50 -24.11 -8.45
CA TYR A 136 -8.59 -24.86 -7.20
C TYR A 136 -7.98 -24.11 -6.00
N TYR A 137 -6.80 -23.50 -6.14
CA TYR A 137 -6.16 -22.76 -5.05
C TYR A 137 -6.82 -21.41 -4.80
N TYR A 138 -7.29 -20.71 -5.84
CA TYR A 138 -8.02 -19.45 -5.66
C TYR A 138 -9.31 -19.64 -4.85
N TRP A 139 -10.01 -20.76 -5.06
CA TRP A 139 -11.24 -21.08 -4.33
C TRP A 139 -11.02 -21.90 -3.06
N GLY A 140 -9.77 -22.10 -2.62
CA GLY A 140 -9.47 -22.89 -1.41
C GLY A 140 -9.95 -24.34 -1.50
N GLY A 141 -10.00 -24.91 -2.71
CA GLY A 141 -10.45 -26.26 -2.99
C GLY A 141 -11.96 -26.43 -3.18
N ILE A 142 -12.74 -25.35 -3.10
CA ILE A 142 -14.20 -25.41 -3.28
C ILE A 142 -14.54 -25.63 -4.76
N GLN A 143 -15.43 -26.59 -5.04
CA GLN A 143 -15.87 -26.86 -6.40
C GLN A 143 -16.74 -25.73 -6.95
N ILE A 144 -16.64 -25.47 -8.25
CA ILE A 144 -17.38 -24.39 -8.92
C ILE A 144 -18.90 -24.52 -8.79
N LYS A 145 -19.41 -25.74 -8.71
CA LYS A 145 -20.83 -26.02 -8.51
C LYS A 145 -21.34 -25.48 -7.17
N ASP A 146 -20.53 -25.63 -6.13
CA ASP A 146 -20.88 -25.19 -4.77
C ASP A 146 -20.80 -23.66 -4.68
N ILE A 147 -19.77 -23.06 -5.29
CA ILE A 147 -19.65 -21.60 -5.39
C ILE A 147 -20.85 -20.98 -6.08
N LYS A 148 -21.36 -21.61 -7.16
CA LYS A 148 -22.56 -21.12 -7.86
C LYS A 148 -23.83 -21.32 -7.03
N LYS A 149 -23.95 -22.45 -6.34
CA LYS A 149 -25.12 -22.81 -5.53
C LYS A 149 -25.30 -21.89 -4.31
N PHE A 150 -24.22 -21.53 -3.64
CA PHE A 150 -24.25 -20.76 -2.39
C PHE A 150 -24.05 -19.25 -2.59
N ARG A 151 -24.34 -18.73 -3.79
CA ARG A 151 -24.34 -17.28 -4.02
C ARG A 151 -25.49 -16.62 -3.28
N THR A 152 -25.17 -15.56 -2.56
CA THR A 152 -26.16 -14.75 -1.85
C THR A 152 -26.72 -13.67 -2.75
N PHE A 153 -27.90 -13.14 -2.39
CA PHE A 153 -28.48 -11.97 -3.05
C PHE A 153 -27.52 -10.76 -3.07
N ARG A 154 -26.74 -10.58 -2.00
CA ARG A 154 -25.70 -9.53 -1.91
C ARG A 154 -24.64 -9.68 -3.01
N ASP A 155 -24.23 -10.90 -3.33
CA ASP A 155 -23.21 -11.16 -4.34
C ASP A 155 -23.66 -10.72 -5.73
N PHE A 156 -24.94 -10.91 -6.05
CA PHE A 156 -25.55 -10.43 -7.28
C PHE A 156 -25.60 -8.91 -7.34
N ILE A 157 -26.07 -8.25 -6.29
CA ILE A 157 -26.18 -6.77 -6.23
C ILE A 157 -24.80 -6.10 -6.32
N ARG A 158 -23.80 -6.62 -5.60
CA ARG A 158 -22.47 -5.99 -5.53
C ARG A 158 -21.52 -6.47 -6.64
N HIS A 159 -21.94 -7.44 -7.45
CA HIS A 159 -21.09 -8.14 -8.42
C HIS A 159 -19.78 -8.60 -7.76
N ASP A 160 -19.90 -9.18 -6.57
CA ASP A 160 -18.78 -9.48 -5.68
C ASP A 160 -18.70 -10.97 -5.32
N ASP A 161 -19.30 -11.83 -6.14
CA ASP A 161 -19.13 -13.27 -5.99
C ASP A 161 -17.68 -13.70 -6.27
N LEU A 162 -17.28 -14.87 -5.75
CA LEU A 162 -15.91 -15.39 -5.89
C LEU A 162 -15.42 -15.49 -7.35
N ILE A 163 -16.31 -15.76 -8.31
CA ILE A 163 -15.95 -15.82 -9.73
C ILE A 163 -15.71 -14.41 -10.27
N SER A 164 -16.58 -13.46 -9.94
CA SER A 164 -16.42 -12.05 -10.34
C SER A 164 -15.18 -11.42 -9.75
N GLN A 165 -14.87 -11.69 -8.48
CA GLN A 165 -13.63 -11.26 -7.83
C GLN A 165 -12.38 -11.85 -8.52
N GLN A 166 -12.41 -13.13 -8.88
CA GLN A 166 -11.30 -13.78 -9.59
C GLN A 166 -11.02 -13.09 -10.94
N LYS A 167 -12.08 -12.77 -11.70
CA LYS A 167 -11.97 -12.06 -12.98
C LYS A 167 -11.42 -10.64 -12.79
N LYS A 168 -11.92 -9.87 -11.81
CA LYS A 168 -11.43 -8.52 -11.49
C LYS A 168 -9.94 -8.54 -11.15
N ASN A 169 -9.50 -9.52 -10.37
CA ASN A 169 -8.11 -9.69 -9.98
C ASN A 169 -7.19 -10.12 -11.14
N ALA A 170 -7.73 -10.82 -12.15
CA ALA A 170 -7.01 -11.16 -13.38
C ALA A 170 -6.71 -9.92 -14.24
N THR A 171 -7.72 -9.09 -14.47
CA THR A 171 -7.61 -7.93 -15.37
C THR A 171 -6.63 -6.88 -14.83
N LYS A 172 -6.55 -6.71 -13.51
CA LYS A 172 -5.59 -5.79 -12.87
C LYS A 172 -4.11 -6.17 -13.10
N ARG A 173 -3.81 -7.38 -13.57
CA ARG A 173 -2.45 -7.93 -13.68
C ARG A 173 -1.92 -8.00 -15.11
N ARG A 174 -2.70 -7.55 -16.11
CA ARG A 174 -2.28 -7.53 -17.53
C ARG A 174 -1.62 -6.21 -17.95
N VAL A 175 -1.17 -5.39 -17.01
CA VAL A 175 -0.50 -4.11 -17.25
C VAL A 175 0.93 -4.17 -16.76
#